data_AF-A0A2V9BAU5-F1
#
_entry.id   AF-A0A2V9BAU5-F1
#
_cell.length_a   1.000
_cell.length_b   1.000
_cell.length_c   1.000
_cell.angle_alpha   90.00
_cell.angle_beta   90.00
_cell.angle_gamma   90.00
#
_symmetry.space_group_name_H-M   'P 1'
#
loop_
_entity.id
_entity.type
_entity.pdbx_description
1 polymer ?
#
loop_
_entity_poly.entity_id
_entity_poly.type
_entity_poly.pdbx_seq_one_letter_code
_entity_poly.pdbx_strand_id
1 'polypeptide(L)'
;MNRCRLGQSRRVLSMSNTQLLEKIDAAIAEKNLLKHPFYQDWQAGKLSRESLQLYAAQYYRHVDAFPKHLRVLAARADESLKPVVLENLAEEENPAAPHPQLWRDFAAALGVSEEDITSSPSLPGTQNVVHTFRDICANRSIAEAVAALYAYEAQVPEIATTKMDGLNRFYAINDAKGTAYFAVHEETDKAHRAAWRNWLGENANGNEEQILASTRDALNALWGALDAVHSGSCAKH
;
A
#
# COMPACT_ATOMS: atom_id res chain seq x y z
N MET A 1 -9.71 -45.28 -23.59
CA MET A 1 -10.84 -44.36 -23.79
C MET A 1 -10.70 -43.19 -22.84
N ASN A 2 -10.55 -42.00 -23.44
CA ASN A 2 -10.72 -40.62 -22.98
C ASN A 2 -10.25 -40.19 -21.58
N ARG A 3 -9.09 -39.53 -21.57
CA ARG A 3 -8.73 -38.48 -20.61
C ARG A 3 -9.50 -37.20 -20.98
N CYS A 4 -10.39 -36.74 -20.10
CA CYS A 4 -10.96 -35.39 -20.19
C CYS A 4 -9.89 -34.38 -19.79
N ARG A 5 -9.38 -33.61 -20.78
CA ARG A 5 -8.67 -32.35 -20.53
C ARG A 5 -9.72 -31.27 -20.28
N LEU A 6 -9.86 -30.84 -19.03
CA LEU A 6 -10.52 -29.59 -18.70
C LEU A 6 -9.68 -28.46 -19.30
N GLY A 7 -10.23 -27.77 -20.29
CA GLY A 7 -9.63 -26.60 -20.90
C GLY A 7 -9.64 -25.44 -19.92
N GLN A 8 -8.46 -25.01 -19.47
CA GLN A 8 -8.29 -23.65 -18.97
C GLN A 8 -8.42 -22.71 -20.16
N SER A 9 -9.58 -22.06 -20.29
CA SER A 9 -9.76 -20.95 -21.20
C SER A 9 -8.93 -19.78 -20.65
N ARG A 10 -7.73 -19.55 -21.21
CA ARG A 10 -7.00 -18.28 -20.99
C ARG A 10 -7.87 -17.17 -21.57
N ARG A 11 -8.54 -16.39 -20.72
CA ARG A 11 -9.20 -15.15 -21.16
C ARG A 11 -8.12 -14.20 -21.69
N VAL A 12 -8.29 -13.77 -22.93
CA VAL A 12 -7.40 -12.79 -23.57
C VAL A 12 -7.74 -11.41 -23.00
N LEU A 13 -6.72 -10.64 -22.59
CA LEU A 13 -6.87 -9.24 -22.19
C LEU A 13 -7.62 -8.46 -23.28
N SER A 14 -8.65 -7.69 -22.90
CA SER A 14 -9.29 -6.81 -23.87
C SER A 14 -8.35 -5.64 -24.21
N MET A 15 -8.43 -5.14 -25.45
CA MET A 15 -7.67 -3.94 -25.85
C MET A 15 -7.99 -2.73 -24.97
N SER A 16 -9.25 -2.58 -24.52
CA SER A 16 -9.65 -1.49 -23.62
C SER A 16 -8.99 -1.62 -22.24
N ASN A 17 -8.92 -2.84 -21.69
CA ASN A 17 -8.32 -3.04 -20.37
C ASN A 17 -6.79 -2.86 -20.41
N THR A 18 -6.17 -3.18 -21.54
CA THR A 18 -4.74 -2.89 -21.77
C THR A 18 -4.47 -1.38 -21.71
N GLN A 19 -5.27 -0.57 -22.39
CA GLN A 19 -5.14 0.89 -22.36
C GLN A 19 -5.45 1.48 -20.98
N LEU A 20 -6.44 0.94 -20.26
CA LEU A 20 -6.73 1.34 -18.87
C LEU A 20 -5.54 1.05 -17.96
N LEU A 21 -4.94 -0.14 -18.05
CA LEU A 21 -3.75 -0.50 -17.28
C LEU A 21 -2.58 0.45 -17.55
N GLU A 22 -2.31 0.77 -18.81
CA GLU A 22 -1.27 1.74 -19.18
C GLU A 22 -1.51 3.12 -18.55
N LYS A 23 -2.77 3.58 -18.49
CA LYS A 23 -3.13 4.86 -17.85
C LYS A 23 -2.98 4.80 -16.33
N ILE A 24 -3.32 3.69 -15.68
CA ILE A 24 -3.12 3.49 -14.25
C ILE A 24 -1.61 3.46 -13.93
N ASP A 25 -0.84 2.68 -14.69
CA ASP A 25 0.62 2.58 -14.56
C ASP A 25 1.28 3.97 -14.73
N ALA A 26 0.82 4.76 -15.72
CA ALA A 26 1.28 6.13 -15.92
C ALA A 26 0.95 7.03 -14.71
N ALA A 27 -0.26 6.94 -14.15
CA ALA A 27 -0.64 7.71 -12.97
C ALA A 27 0.21 7.35 -11.74
N ILE A 28 0.48 6.05 -11.53
CA ILE A 28 1.37 5.56 -10.47
C ILE A 28 2.79 6.09 -10.68
N ALA A 29 3.30 6.05 -11.91
CA ALA A 29 4.64 6.56 -12.24
C ALA A 29 4.75 8.08 -12.03
N GLU A 30 3.72 8.84 -12.37
CA GLU A 30 3.63 10.29 -12.16
C GLU A 30 3.63 10.62 -10.66
N LYS A 31 2.79 9.94 -9.88
CA LYS A 31 2.65 10.11 -8.43
C LYS A 31 3.44 9.07 -7.62
N ASN A 32 4.59 8.65 -8.14
CA ASN A 32 5.43 7.68 -7.43
C ASN A 32 5.88 8.27 -6.08
N LEU A 33 5.60 7.57 -4.97
CA LEU A 33 5.89 8.05 -3.62
C LEU A 33 7.38 8.29 -3.39
N LEU A 34 8.28 7.52 -4.03
CA LEU A 34 9.72 7.75 -3.93
C LEU A 34 10.16 9.10 -4.52
N LYS A 35 9.34 9.74 -5.36
CA LYS A 35 9.58 11.12 -5.86
C LYS A 35 9.14 12.20 -4.87
N HIS A 36 8.39 11.85 -3.83
CA HIS A 36 7.94 12.79 -2.82
C HIS A 36 9.13 13.35 -2.01
N PRO A 37 9.17 14.66 -1.65
CA PRO A 37 10.25 15.25 -0.86
C PRO A 37 10.64 14.47 0.40
N PHE A 38 9.65 13.97 1.16
CA PHE A 38 9.88 13.05 2.28
C PHE A 38 10.80 11.87 1.94
N TYR A 39 10.55 11.15 0.84
CA TYR A 39 11.39 10.01 0.46
C TYR A 39 12.71 10.44 -0.21
N GLN A 40 12.77 11.62 -0.82
CA GLN A 40 14.04 12.19 -1.28
C GLN A 40 14.96 12.51 -0.09
N ASP A 41 14.42 13.07 0.98
CA ASP A 41 15.16 13.32 2.22
C ASP A 41 15.52 12.02 2.94
N TRP A 42 14.63 11.01 2.94
CA TRP A 42 14.95 9.67 3.45
C TRP A 42 16.16 9.06 2.75
N GLN A 43 16.15 9.03 1.41
CA GLN A 43 17.23 8.47 0.59
C GLN A 43 18.56 9.22 0.77
N ALA A 44 18.50 10.52 1.09
CA ALA A 44 19.65 11.36 1.35
C ALA A 44 20.11 11.36 2.82
N GLY A 45 19.41 10.65 3.73
CA GLY A 45 19.72 10.64 5.16
C GLY A 45 19.46 11.98 5.86
N LYS A 46 18.54 12.80 5.33
CA LYS A 46 18.26 14.17 5.80
C LYS A 46 17.10 14.26 6.78
N LEU A 47 16.31 13.21 6.97
CA LEU A 47 15.25 13.21 7.97
C LEU A 47 15.86 13.11 9.37
N SER A 48 15.31 13.87 10.32
CA SER A 48 15.68 13.70 11.73
C SER A 48 15.06 12.41 12.28
N ARG A 49 15.55 11.95 13.44
CA ARG A 49 14.96 10.78 14.10
C ARG A 49 13.51 11.05 14.54
N GLU A 50 13.20 12.27 14.94
CA GLU A 50 11.84 12.71 15.29
C GLU A 50 10.90 12.68 14.07
N SER A 51 11.38 13.05 12.88
CA SER A 51 10.61 12.92 11.64
C SER A 51 10.26 11.47 11.33
N LEU A 52 11.21 10.56 11.53
CA LEU A 52 10.99 9.12 11.34
C LEU A 52 10.02 8.55 12.37
N GLN A 53 10.15 8.97 13.64
CA GLN A 53 9.22 8.59 14.71
C GLN A 53 7.80 9.07 14.42
N LEU A 54 7.64 10.32 13.99
CA LEU A 54 6.34 10.87 13.58
C LEU A 54 5.76 10.07 12.41
N TYR A 55 6.57 9.76 11.40
CA TYR A 55 6.14 8.94 10.27
C TYR A 55 5.68 7.55 10.72
N ALA A 56 6.48 6.85 11.53
CA ALA A 56 6.15 5.53 12.03
C ALA A 56 4.85 5.53 12.83
N ALA A 57 4.66 6.52 13.71
CA ALA A 57 3.45 6.66 14.52
C ALA A 57 2.20 6.98 13.68
N GLN A 58 2.32 7.89 12.71
CA GLN A 58 1.18 8.30 11.90
C GLN A 58 0.80 7.25 10.86
N TYR A 59 1.77 6.70 10.13
CA TYR A 59 1.52 5.76 9.04
C TYR A 59 1.05 4.39 9.54
N TYR A 60 1.32 4.03 10.81
CA TYR A 60 0.74 2.84 11.46
C TYR A 60 -0.79 2.81 11.31
N ARG A 61 -1.47 3.95 11.33
CA ARG A 61 -2.93 4.01 11.17
C ARG A 61 -3.41 3.48 9.82
N HIS A 62 -2.62 3.67 8.77
CA HIS A 62 -2.91 3.10 7.45
C HIS A 62 -2.67 1.59 7.45
N VAL A 63 -1.53 1.15 7.99
CA VAL A 63 -1.17 -0.27 8.11
C VAL A 63 -2.22 -1.04 8.93
N ASP A 64 -2.65 -0.49 10.08
CA ASP A 64 -3.68 -1.10 10.94
C ASP A 64 -5.08 -1.13 10.31
N ALA A 65 -5.34 -0.25 9.33
CA ALA A 65 -6.61 -0.18 8.63
C ALA A 65 -6.65 -1.07 7.37
N PHE A 66 -5.50 -1.35 6.77
CA PHE A 66 -5.41 -2.06 5.49
C PHE A 66 -6.10 -3.45 5.51
N PRO A 67 -5.89 -4.33 6.51
CA PRO A 67 -6.61 -5.60 6.56
C PRO A 67 -8.13 -5.43 6.71
N LYS A 68 -8.59 -4.34 7.34
CA LYS A 68 -10.03 -4.05 7.47
C LYS A 68 -10.62 -3.63 6.13
N HIS A 69 -9.88 -2.89 5.30
CA HIS A 69 -10.30 -2.53 3.94
C HIS A 69 -10.41 -3.77 3.05
N LEU A 70 -9.44 -4.68 3.11
CA LEU A 70 -9.47 -5.96 2.39
C LEU A 70 -10.67 -6.82 2.81
N ARG A 71 -10.97 -6.93 4.12
CA ARG A 71 -12.18 -7.64 4.59
C ARG A 71 -13.47 -7.08 4.00
N VAL A 72 -13.59 -5.75 3.98
CA VAL A 72 -14.77 -5.08 3.42
C VAL A 72 -14.89 -5.37 1.93
N LEU A 73 -13.78 -5.31 1.18
CA LEU A 73 -13.77 -5.66 -0.23
C LEU A 73 -14.11 -7.15 -0.45
N ALA A 74 -13.54 -8.06 0.33
CA ALA A 74 -13.78 -9.51 0.26
C ALA A 74 -15.25 -9.89 0.51
N ALA A 75 -15.97 -9.11 1.32
CA ALA A 75 -17.39 -9.32 1.59
C ALA A 75 -18.27 -9.09 0.36
N ARG A 76 -17.86 -8.21 -0.55
CA ARG A 76 -18.56 -7.88 -1.81
C ARG A 76 -17.86 -8.37 -3.08
N ALA A 77 -16.70 -9.01 -2.95
CA ALA A 77 -15.95 -9.59 -4.06
C ALA A 77 -16.71 -10.79 -4.65
N ASP A 78 -16.77 -10.84 -5.98
CA ASP A 78 -17.28 -12.00 -6.72
C ASP A 78 -16.23 -13.14 -6.79
N GLU A 79 -16.60 -14.25 -7.42
CA GLU A 79 -15.73 -15.43 -7.55
C GLU A 79 -14.39 -15.14 -8.25
N SER A 80 -14.34 -14.12 -9.12
CA SER A 80 -13.11 -13.76 -9.85
C SER A 80 -12.10 -13.05 -8.96
N LEU A 81 -12.59 -12.22 -8.03
CA LEU A 81 -11.74 -11.38 -7.18
C LEU A 81 -11.47 -11.99 -5.80
N LYS A 82 -12.43 -12.75 -5.27
CA LYS A 82 -12.40 -13.23 -3.88
C LYS A 82 -11.13 -14.01 -3.51
N PRO A 83 -10.58 -14.91 -4.35
CA PRO A 83 -9.32 -15.58 -4.04
C PRO A 83 -8.16 -14.59 -3.87
N VAL A 84 -8.05 -13.60 -4.75
CA VAL A 84 -6.98 -12.59 -4.72
C VAL A 84 -7.02 -11.77 -3.43
N VAL A 85 -8.21 -11.29 -3.05
CA VAL A 85 -8.37 -10.47 -1.84
C VAL A 85 -8.15 -11.30 -0.57
N LEU A 86 -8.60 -12.56 -0.55
CA LEU A 86 -8.43 -13.43 0.62
C LEU A 86 -7.00 -13.90 0.81
N GLU A 87 -6.24 -14.13 -0.27
CA GLU A 87 -4.80 -14.42 -0.21
C GLU A 87 -4.04 -13.24 0.38
N ASN A 88 -4.24 -12.04 -0.16
CA ASN A 88 -3.64 -10.80 0.36
C ASN A 88 -4.00 -10.58 1.84
N LEU A 89 -5.29 -10.70 2.19
CA LEU A 89 -5.73 -10.57 3.58
C LEU A 89 -5.09 -11.62 4.52
N ALA A 90 -4.87 -12.85 4.05
CA ALA A 90 -4.26 -13.90 4.86
C ALA A 90 -2.78 -13.60 5.16
N GLU A 91 -2.07 -12.96 4.23
CA GLU A 91 -0.69 -12.50 4.43
C GLU A 91 -0.65 -11.34 5.43
N GLU A 92 -1.49 -10.32 5.21
CA GLU A 92 -1.64 -9.18 6.12
C GLU A 92 -1.94 -9.58 7.57
N GLU A 93 -2.75 -10.63 7.75
CA GLU A 93 -3.20 -11.12 9.05
C GLU A 93 -2.51 -12.41 9.51
N ASN A 94 -1.35 -12.73 8.93
CA ASN A 94 -0.60 -13.93 9.27
C ASN A 94 -0.42 -14.02 10.80
N PRO A 95 -0.98 -15.03 11.49
CA PRO A 95 -0.95 -15.10 12.95
C PRO A 95 0.45 -15.15 13.57
N ALA A 96 1.45 -15.60 12.80
CA ALA A 96 2.84 -15.65 13.24
C ALA A 96 3.54 -14.28 13.14
N ALA A 97 3.12 -13.44 12.19
CA ALA A 97 3.74 -12.16 11.90
C ALA A 97 2.73 -11.17 11.26
N PRO A 98 1.69 -10.71 11.99
CA PRO A 98 0.71 -9.79 11.42
C PRO A 98 1.40 -8.49 11.00
N HIS A 99 1.10 -7.98 9.81
CA HIS A 99 1.75 -6.77 9.28
C HIS A 99 1.66 -5.56 10.22
N PRO A 100 0.52 -5.30 10.92
CA PRO A 100 0.46 -4.26 11.95
C PRO A 100 1.46 -4.46 13.10
N GLN A 101 1.73 -5.70 13.51
CA GLN A 101 2.72 -5.99 14.55
C GLN A 101 4.14 -5.77 14.05
N LEU A 102 4.45 -6.19 12.82
CA LEU A 102 5.76 -5.93 12.20
C LEU A 102 6.04 -4.42 12.08
N TRP A 103 5.01 -3.61 11.79
CA TRP A 103 5.16 -2.15 11.79
C TRP A 103 5.39 -1.57 13.19
N ARG A 104 4.71 -2.10 14.22
CA ARG A 104 4.99 -1.72 15.63
C ARG A 104 6.43 -2.00 16.01
N ASP A 105 6.97 -3.13 15.58
CA ASP A 105 8.38 -3.48 15.82
C ASP A 105 9.35 -2.50 15.14
N PHE A 106 9.05 -2.07 13.91
CA PHE A 106 9.77 -0.97 13.25
C PHE A 106 9.69 0.35 14.04
N ALA A 107 8.49 0.74 14.49
CA ALA A 107 8.30 1.95 15.28
C ALA A 107 9.08 1.90 16.60
N ALA A 108 9.09 0.75 17.27
CA ALA A 108 9.87 0.52 18.49
C ALA A 108 11.38 0.63 18.26
N ALA A 109 11.90 0.15 17.12
CA ALA A 109 13.31 0.32 16.75
C ALA A 109 13.73 1.79 16.55
N LEU A 110 12.76 2.65 16.21
CA LEU A 110 12.93 4.11 16.19
C LEU A 110 12.79 4.77 17.57
N GLY A 111 12.37 4.02 18.60
CA GLY A 111 12.11 4.52 19.94
C GLY A 111 10.71 5.12 20.12
N VAL A 112 9.76 4.81 19.24
CA VAL A 112 8.34 5.17 19.42
C VAL A 112 7.72 4.23 20.46
N SER A 113 7.04 4.78 21.47
CA SER A 113 6.37 3.98 22.49
C SER A 113 5.02 3.42 21.97
N GLU A 114 4.54 2.35 22.63
CA GLU A 114 3.20 1.81 22.37
C GLU A 114 2.09 2.84 22.65
N GLU A 115 2.31 3.76 23.59
CA GLU A 115 1.35 4.84 23.86
C GLU A 115 1.34 5.85 22.70
N ASP A 116 2.52 6.25 22.21
CA ASP A 116 2.63 7.22 21.12
C ASP A 116 2.01 6.68 19.83
N ILE A 117 2.18 5.40 19.52
CA ILE A 117 1.64 4.79 18.29
C ILE A 117 0.10 4.69 18.32
N THR A 118 -0.51 4.48 19.50
CA THR A 118 -1.97 4.34 19.63
C THR A 118 -2.70 5.65 19.89
N SER A 119 -2.08 6.55 20.66
CA SER A 119 -2.76 7.69 21.28
C SER A 119 -2.46 9.03 20.61
N SER A 120 -1.41 9.12 19.78
CA SER A 120 -1.08 10.36 19.07
C SER A 120 -2.23 10.81 18.17
N PRO A 121 -2.68 12.08 18.24
CA PRO A 121 -3.67 12.61 17.32
C PRO A 121 -3.28 12.36 15.86
N SER A 122 -4.22 11.84 15.08
CA SER A 122 -3.97 11.59 13.66
C SER A 122 -3.88 12.91 12.91
N LEU A 123 -2.83 13.10 12.11
CA LEU A 123 -2.70 14.24 11.22
C LEU A 123 -3.79 14.20 10.13
N PRO A 124 -4.22 15.36 9.58
CA PRO A 124 -5.26 15.40 8.56
C PRO A 124 -4.96 14.52 7.33
N GLY A 125 -3.71 14.51 6.84
CA GLY A 125 -3.30 13.65 5.72
C GLY A 125 -3.42 12.15 6.03
N THR A 126 -3.07 11.76 7.26
CA THR A 126 -3.20 10.39 7.76
C THR A 126 -4.66 9.97 7.92
N GLN A 127 -5.53 10.86 8.41
CA GLN A 127 -6.97 10.61 8.46
C GLN A 127 -7.54 10.44 7.06
N ASN A 128 -7.11 11.29 6.13
CA ASN A 128 -7.58 11.29 4.76
C ASN A 128 -7.23 9.99 4.04
N VAL A 129 -5.98 9.48 4.14
CA VAL A 129 -5.62 8.21 3.48
C VAL A 129 -6.44 7.04 4.00
N VAL A 130 -6.64 6.91 5.32
CA VAL A 130 -7.49 5.86 5.89
C VAL A 130 -8.93 6.00 5.43
N HIS A 131 -9.44 7.24 5.38
CA HIS A 131 -10.81 7.50 4.93
C HIS A 131 -11.01 7.16 3.45
N THR A 132 -10.09 7.57 2.59
CA THR A 132 -10.15 7.34 1.14
C THR A 132 -10.16 5.86 0.82
N PHE A 133 -9.23 5.08 1.39
CA PHE A 133 -9.21 3.62 1.16
C PHE A 133 -10.46 2.92 1.72
N ARG A 134 -10.95 3.36 2.89
CA ARG A 134 -12.21 2.86 3.45
C ARG A 134 -13.39 3.11 2.52
N ASP A 135 -13.56 4.34 2.03
CA ASP A 135 -14.65 4.71 1.13
C ASP A 135 -14.57 3.93 -0.19
N ILE A 136 -13.40 3.90 -0.82
CA ILE A 136 -13.19 3.19 -2.08
C ILE A 136 -13.54 1.70 -1.93
N CYS A 137 -13.00 1.02 -0.91
CA CYS A 137 -13.23 -0.41 -0.71
C CYS A 137 -14.68 -0.74 -0.31
N ALA A 138 -15.35 0.15 0.44
CA ALA A 138 -16.70 -0.08 0.91
C ALA A 138 -17.77 0.25 -0.14
N ASN A 139 -17.62 1.39 -0.83
CA ASN A 139 -18.73 2.05 -1.49
C ASN A 139 -18.60 2.09 -3.02
N ARG A 140 -17.37 2.19 -3.57
CA ARG A 140 -17.16 2.34 -5.02
C ARG A 140 -17.30 1.01 -5.76
N SER A 141 -17.14 1.03 -7.09
CA SER A 141 -17.17 -0.22 -7.88
C SER A 141 -15.98 -1.13 -7.56
N ILE A 142 -16.10 -2.42 -7.88
CA ILE A 142 -15.02 -3.39 -7.64
C ILE A 142 -13.75 -2.99 -8.40
N ALA A 143 -13.88 -2.57 -9.67
CA ALA A 143 -12.74 -2.16 -10.48
C ALA A 143 -12.05 -0.90 -9.92
N GLU A 144 -12.80 0.06 -9.37
CA GLU A 144 -12.24 1.22 -8.68
C GLU A 144 -11.44 0.81 -7.43
N ALA A 145 -11.97 -0.13 -6.64
CA ALA A 145 -11.29 -0.62 -5.44
C ALA A 145 -9.99 -1.37 -5.77
N VAL A 146 -10.02 -2.26 -6.76
CA VAL A 146 -8.80 -2.97 -7.19
C VAL A 146 -7.77 -2.01 -7.78
N ALA A 147 -8.19 -0.98 -8.53
CA ALA A 147 -7.26 0.01 -9.05
C ALA A 147 -6.60 0.85 -7.95
N ALA A 148 -7.32 1.19 -6.88
CA ALA A 148 -6.77 1.89 -5.72
C ALA A 148 -5.76 1.02 -4.92
N LEU A 149 -6.09 -0.25 -4.68
CA LEU A 149 -5.17 -1.20 -4.01
C LEU A 149 -3.93 -1.47 -4.86
N TYR A 150 -4.11 -1.67 -6.18
CA TYR A 150 -3.00 -1.75 -7.12
C TYR A 150 -2.12 -0.51 -7.07
N ALA A 151 -2.70 0.69 -7.07
CA ALA A 151 -1.92 1.93 -7.02
C ALA A 151 -1.04 2.06 -5.76
N TYR A 152 -1.48 1.48 -4.64
CA TYR A 152 -0.69 1.43 -3.40
C TYR A 152 0.37 0.33 -3.45
N GLU A 153 -0.03 -0.93 -3.54
CA GLU A 153 0.88 -2.09 -3.43
C GLU A 153 1.84 -2.19 -4.62
N ALA A 154 1.49 -1.62 -5.78
CA ALA A 154 2.42 -1.45 -6.88
C ALA A 154 3.47 -0.37 -6.67
N GLN A 155 3.73 0.08 -5.45
CA GLN A 155 4.90 0.92 -5.14
C GLN A 155 5.66 0.39 -3.93
N VAL A 156 5.04 -0.49 -3.15
CA VAL A 156 5.55 -0.93 -1.86
C VAL A 156 6.87 -1.70 -1.96
N PRO A 157 7.11 -2.60 -2.96
CA PRO A 157 8.38 -3.33 -3.03
C PRO A 157 9.60 -2.40 -3.08
N GLU A 158 9.61 -1.45 -4.02
CA GLU A 158 10.74 -0.52 -4.17
C GLU A 158 10.84 0.47 -2.98
N ILE A 159 9.71 0.82 -2.36
CA ILE A 159 9.69 1.60 -1.12
C ILE A 159 10.32 0.82 0.03
N ALA A 160 10.02 -0.47 0.15
CA ALA A 160 10.55 -1.34 1.20
C ALA A 160 12.08 -1.45 1.09
N THR A 161 12.60 -1.74 -0.11
CA THR A 161 14.06 -1.73 -0.38
C THR A 161 14.67 -0.38 0.00
N THR A 162 14.08 0.73 -0.46
CA THR A 162 14.57 2.08 -0.16
C THR A 162 14.58 2.39 1.34
N LYS A 163 13.56 1.94 2.06
CA LYS A 163 13.46 2.12 3.52
C LYS A 163 14.55 1.37 4.24
N MET A 164 14.75 0.09 3.93
CA MET A 164 15.80 -0.72 4.56
C MET A 164 17.19 -0.13 4.31
N ASP A 165 17.48 0.27 3.08
CA ASP A 165 18.77 0.90 2.73
C ASP A 165 19.01 2.17 3.55
N GLY A 166 18.02 3.06 3.63
CA GLY A 166 18.12 4.31 4.40
C GLY A 166 18.28 4.06 5.90
N LEU A 167 17.50 3.14 6.47
CA LEU A 167 17.56 2.77 7.89
C LEU A 167 18.92 2.24 8.30
N ASN A 168 19.49 1.34 7.48
CA ASN A 168 20.81 0.78 7.73
C ASN A 168 21.91 1.84 7.59
N ARG A 169 21.88 2.62 6.51
CA ARG A 169 22.97 3.56 6.18
C ARG A 169 23.02 4.79 7.08
N PHE A 170 21.88 5.33 7.49
CA PHE A 170 21.82 6.65 8.12
C PHE A 170 21.31 6.62 9.58
N TYR A 171 20.60 5.56 9.98
CA TYR A 171 19.89 5.54 11.27
C TYR A 171 20.27 4.37 12.18
N ALA A 172 21.22 3.53 11.76
CA ALA A 172 21.69 2.34 12.47
C ALA A 172 20.56 1.37 12.88
N ILE A 173 19.50 1.30 12.06
CA ILE A 173 18.41 0.32 12.21
C ILE A 173 18.61 -0.74 11.14
N ASN A 174 19.15 -1.88 11.55
CA ASN A 174 19.45 -3.01 10.67
C ASN A 174 19.27 -4.37 11.37
N ASP A 175 18.68 -4.37 12.56
CA ASP A 175 18.30 -5.60 13.21
C ASP A 175 17.11 -6.24 12.48
N ALA A 176 17.04 -7.57 12.54
CA ALA A 176 16.02 -8.32 11.81
C ALA A 176 14.60 -7.99 12.27
N LYS A 177 14.41 -7.59 13.54
CA LYS A 177 13.10 -7.28 14.09
C LYS A 177 12.59 -5.91 13.61
N GLY A 178 13.42 -4.88 13.67
CA GLY A 178 13.10 -3.52 13.21
C GLY A 178 12.93 -3.38 11.70
N THR A 179 13.45 -4.32 10.91
CA THR A 179 13.37 -4.32 9.44
C THR A 179 12.41 -5.36 8.86
N ALA A 180 11.84 -6.25 9.69
CA ALA A 180 11.00 -7.38 9.26
C ALA A 180 9.81 -6.97 8.38
N TYR A 181 9.11 -5.88 8.72
CA TYR A 181 7.98 -5.38 7.92
C TYR A 181 8.41 -5.15 6.46
N PHE A 182 9.54 -4.45 6.27
CA PHE A 182 10.02 -4.12 4.92
C PHE A 182 10.59 -5.34 4.19
N ALA A 183 11.25 -6.25 4.89
CA ALA A 183 11.77 -7.48 4.28
C ALA A 183 10.63 -8.36 3.72
N VAL A 184 9.49 -8.43 4.42
CA VAL A 184 8.29 -9.13 3.91
C VAL A 184 7.73 -8.41 2.67
N HIS A 185 7.50 -7.11 2.78
CA HIS A 185 6.87 -6.32 1.71
C HIS A 185 7.75 -6.11 0.46
N GLU A 186 9.07 -6.25 0.58
CA GLU A 186 9.99 -6.26 -0.57
C GLU A 186 9.67 -7.43 -1.53
N GLU A 187 9.22 -8.57 -1.00
CA GLU A 187 8.94 -9.77 -1.79
C GLU A 187 7.43 -10.02 -1.99
N THR A 188 6.64 -10.00 -0.93
CA THR A 188 5.19 -10.29 -0.95
C THR A 188 4.44 -9.38 -1.91
N ASP A 189 4.67 -8.07 -1.85
CA ASP A 189 3.90 -7.12 -2.64
C ASP A 189 4.21 -7.19 -4.15
N LYS A 190 5.29 -7.88 -4.58
CA LYS A 190 5.49 -8.21 -5.99
C LYS A 190 4.37 -9.13 -6.50
N ALA A 191 3.97 -10.11 -5.69
CA ALA A 191 2.86 -11.01 -6.01
C ALA A 191 1.52 -10.27 -5.95
N HIS A 192 1.29 -9.46 -4.91
CA HIS A 192 0.06 -8.66 -4.79
C HIS A 192 -0.12 -7.69 -5.95
N ARG A 193 0.91 -6.90 -6.32
CA ARG A 193 0.83 -5.99 -7.48
C ARG A 193 0.51 -6.75 -8.76
N ALA A 194 1.11 -7.94 -8.95
CA ALA A 194 0.85 -8.75 -10.14
C ALA A 194 -0.59 -9.26 -10.15
N ALA A 195 -1.10 -9.72 -8.99
CA ALA A 195 -2.44 -10.23 -8.85
C ALA A 195 -3.51 -9.16 -9.13
N TRP A 196 -3.38 -7.96 -8.55
CA TRP A 196 -4.31 -6.86 -8.82
C TRP A 196 -4.27 -6.41 -10.28
N ARG A 197 -3.06 -6.27 -10.84
CA ARG A 197 -2.88 -5.84 -12.23
C ARG A 197 -3.48 -6.85 -13.21
N ASN A 198 -3.25 -8.15 -12.97
CA ASN A 198 -3.81 -9.22 -13.79
C ASN A 198 -5.34 -9.24 -13.67
N TRP A 199 -5.88 -9.11 -12.46
CA TRP A 199 -7.32 -9.06 -12.27
C TRP A 199 -7.96 -7.88 -13.02
N LEU A 200 -7.36 -6.68 -12.97
CA LEU A 200 -7.82 -5.53 -13.75
C LEU A 200 -7.77 -5.81 -15.26
N GLY A 201 -6.69 -6.41 -15.74
CA GLY A 201 -6.56 -6.76 -17.15
C GLY A 201 -7.68 -7.68 -17.65
N GLU A 202 -8.06 -8.67 -16.85
CA GLU A 202 -9.02 -9.70 -17.23
C GLU A 202 -10.49 -9.33 -16.93
N ASN A 203 -10.72 -8.54 -15.88
CA ASN A 203 -12.05 -8.37 -15.28
C ASN A 203 -12.48 -6.90 -15.15
N ALA A 204 -11.58 -5.91 -15.32
CA ALA A 204 -11.99 -4.52 -15.25
C ALA A 204 -13.12 -4.25 -16.24
N ASN A 205 -14.20 -3.72 -15.70
CA ASN A 205 -15.40 -3.31 -16.41
C ASN A 205 -15.96 -2.07 -15.69
N GLY A 206 -16.87 -1.36 -16.35
CA GLY A 206 -17.44 -0.13 -15.83
C GLY A 206 -16.80 1.12 -16.43
N ASN A 207 -16.95 2.25 -15.74
CA ASN A 207 -16.52 3.54 -16.25
C ASN A 207 -15.02 3.75 -16.02
N GLU A 208 -14.25 3.75 -17.11
CA GLU A 208 -12.80 3.99 -17.10
C GLU A 208 -12.41 5.30 -16.40
N GLU A 209 -13.19 6.35 -16.60
CA GLU A 209 -12.94 7.66 -15.97
C GLU A 209 -13.04 7.59 -14.45
N GLN A 210 -14.03 6.84 -13.93
CA GLN A 210 -14.20 6.63 -12.49
C GLN A 210 -13.07 5.77 -11.90
N ILE A 211 -12.65 4.72 -12.61
CA ILE A 211 -11.50 3.89 -12.20
C ILE A 211 -10.23 4.73 -12.10
N LEU A 212 -9.97 5.56 -13.11
CA LEU A 212 -8.81 6.47 -13.11
C LEU A 212 -8.93 7.57 -12.06
N ALA A 213 -10.13 8.09 -11.81
CA ALA A 213 -10.38 9.05 -10.73
C ALA A 213 -10.09 8.43 -9.36
N SER A 214 -10.61 7.23 -9.09
CA SER A 214 -10.33 6.48 -7.85
C SER A 214 -8.85 6.14 -7.67
N THR A 215 -8.16 5.80 -8.76
CA THR A 215 -6.69 5.62 -8.77
C THR A 215 -5.98 6.91 -8.32
N ARG A 216 -6.37 8.05 -8.88
CA ARG A 216 -5.78 9.36 -8.53
C ARG A 216 -6.13 9.79 -7.12
N ASP A 217 -7.35 9.54 -6.65
CA ASP A 217 -7.75 9.81 -5.27
C ASP A 217 -6.86 9.04 -4.28
N ALA A 218 -6.61 7.75 -4.53
CA ALA A 218 -5.73 6.92 -3.72
C ALA A 218 -4.28 7.46 -3.73
N LEU A 219 -3.72 7.76 -4.90
CA LEU A 219 -2.37 8.32 -5.05
C LEU A 219 -2.22 9.68 -4.35
N ASN A 220 -3.21 10.57 -4.50
CA ASN A 220 -3.21 11.87 -3.85
C ASN A 220 -3.34 11.74 -2.32
N ALA A 221 -4.13 10.78 -1.83
CA ALA A 221 -4.25 10.54 -0.40
C ALA A 221 -2.96 9.99 0.21
N LEU A 222 -2.27 9.08 -0.50
CA LEU A 222 -0.94 8.59 -0.12
C LEU A 222 0.10 9.71 -0.08
N TRP A 223 0.13 10.58 -1.10
CA TRP A 223 0.97 11.78 -1.11
C TRP A 223 0.65 12.71 0.06
N GLY A 224 -0.62 13.00 0.29
CA GLY A 224 -1.06 13.87 1.39
C GLY A 224 -0.69 13.35 2.77
N ALA A 225 -0.60 12.02 2.95
CA ALA A 225 -0.09 11.44 4.19
C ALA A 225 1.42 11.73 4.39
N LEU A 226 2.20 11.76 3.31
CA LEU A 226 3.62 12.16 3.35
C LEU A 226 3.78 13.67 3.55
N ASP A 227 2.98 14.49 2.88
CA ASP A 227 2.96 15.94 3.08
C ASP A 227 2.75 16.30 4.56
N ALA A 228 1.82 15.61 5.21
CA ALA A 228 1.46 15.85 6.61
C ALA A 228 2.64 15.61 7.58
N VAL A 229 3.40 14.53 7.39
CA VAL A 229 4.55 14.20 8.27
C VAL A 229 5.81 15.00 7.91
N HIS A 230 5.97 15.37 6.64
CA HIS A 230 7.13 16.15 6.17
C HIS A 230 7.00 17.62 6.57
N SER A 231 5.82 18.23 6.38
CA SER A 231 5.56 19.62 6.76
C SER A 231 5.66 19.85 8.28
N GLY A 232 5.22 18.88 9.09
CA GLY A 232 5.36 18.94 10.55
C GLY A 232 6.81 18.87 11.05
N SER A 233 7.72 18.39 10.20
CA SER A 233 9.14 18.25 10.52
C SER A 233 9.94 19.52 10.23
N CYS A 234 9.54 20.32 9.24
CA CYS A 234 10.21 21.58 8.90
C CYS A 234 9.91 22.73 9.89
N ALA A 235 8.82 22.66 10.66
CA ALA A 235 8.40 23.75 11.56
C ALA A 235 9.17 23.81 12.90
N LYS A 236 10.21 23.00 13.11
CA LYS A 236 10.96 22.90 14.38
C LYS A 236 12.43 23.34 14.31
N HIS A 237 12.83 24.10 13.28
CA HIS A 237 14.16 24.71 13.21
C HIS A 237 14.09 26.23 13.35
#